data_AF-A0A923D7J8-F1
#
_entry.id   AF-A0A923D7J8-F1
#
_cell.length_a   1.000
_cell.length_b   1.000
_cell.length_c   1.000
_cell.angle_alpha   90.00
_cell.angle_beta   90.00
_cell.angle_gamma   90.00
#
_symmetry.space_group_name_H-M   'P 1'
#
loop_
_entity.id
_entity.type
_entity.pdbx_description
1 polymer ?
#
loop_
_entity_poly.entity_id
_entity_poly.type
_entity_poly.pdbx_seq_one_letter_code
_entity_poly.pdbx_strand_id
1 'polypeptide(L)'
;KGIILKDFNGKLGWVGHYAVVTGYDDAKKEFITQDSYYSADYLINYDDLYTQWRSFNYTYLVIYPQDLEQNLMRILGASADETTSYQIAAQTAADEAIRLTGVQQFFAWFNRGSSLVSLQDYGGASSAFDQAFRLMAALPENDRPWRMMWYQTGPYFAYYFTGRYQDVINLADNTIQSAAEPYLEESFIWRARARSLLGDTAGAAEDVRKSLEYHPGFLPGLELAQQLGIQP
;
A
#
# COMPACT_ATOMS: atom_id res chain seq x y z
N LYS A 1 -4.60 -8.09 4.39
CA LYS A 1 -4.30 -7.99 5.85
C LYS A 1 -2.80 -8.10 6.06
N GLY A 2 -2.26 -7.55 7.15
CA GLY A 2 -0.85 -7.62 7.49
C GLY A 2 -0.63 -8.57 8.66
N ILE A 3 0.28 -9.52 8.48
CA ILE A 3 0.59 -10.56 9.48
C ILE A 3 2.09 -10.59 9.75
N ILE A 4 2.47 -11.15 10.90
CA ILE A 4 3.86 -11.35 11.28
C ILE A 4 4.23 -12.81 10.97
N LEU A 5 5.13 -13.02 10.01
CA LEU A 5 5.60 -14.34 9.59
C LEU A 5 7.12 -14.36 9.49
N LYS A 6 7.70 -15.57 9.51
CA LYS A 6 9.10 -15.75 9.12
C LYS A 6 9.17 -15.68 7.60
N ASP A 7 10.03 -14.81 7.08
CA ASP A 7 10.33 -14.77 5.65
C ASP A 7 11.19 -15.98 5.22
N PHE A 8 11.49 -16.07 3.93
CA PHE A 8 12.31 -17.15 3.36
C PHE A 8 13.75 -17.20 3.90
N ASN A 9 14.22 -16.13 4.55
CA ASN A 9 15.50 -16.07 5.26
C ASN A 9 15.37 -16.42 6.75
N GLY A 10 14.18 -16.81 7.21
CA GLY A 10 13.89 -17.17 8.59
C GLY A 10 13.72 -15.99 9.54
N LYS A 11 13.75 -14.74 9.04
CA LYS A 11 13.58 -13.53 9.85
C LYS A 11 12.09 -13.25 10.05
N LEU A 12 11.69 -13.04 11.30
CA LEU A 12 10.33 -12.62 11.61
C LEU A 12 10.11 -11.19 11.12
N GLY A 13 9.04 -10.95 10.38
CA GLY A 13 8.71 -9.62 9.89
C GLY A 13 7.26 -9.49 9.46
N TRP A 14 6.81 -8.25 9.35
CA TRP A 14 5.51 -7.92 8.81
C TRP A 14 5.46 -8.19 7.30
N VAL A 15 4.38 -8.83 6.85
CA VAL A 15 4.09 -9.14 5.45
C VAL A 15 2.63 -8.91 5.13
N GLY A 16 2.36 -8.48 3.90
CA GLY A 16 1.02 -8.42 3.33
C GLY A 16 0.53 -9.80 2.90
N HIS A 17 -0.73 -10.09 3.19
CA HIS A 17 -1.38 -11.34 2.83
C HIS A 17 -2.87 -11.12 2.52
N TYR A 18 -3.39 -11.74 1.45
CA TYR A 18 -4.81 -11.76 1.16
C TYR A 18 -5.51 -12.81 2.02
N ALA A 19 -6.62 -12.44 2.65
CA ALA A 19 -7.47 -13.39 3.37
C ALA A 19 -8.85 -13.39 2.72
N VAL A 20 -9.32 -14.58 2.32
CA VAL A 20 -10.66 -14.75 1.77
C VAL A 20 -11.60 -15.11 2.92
N VAL A 21 -12.50 -14.19 3.28
CA VAL A 21 -13.52 -14.44 4.30
C VAL A 21 -14.71 -15.14 3.63
N THR A 22 -15.14 -16.27 4.19
CA THR A 22 -16.21 -17.12 3.63
C THR A 22 -17.39 -17.33 4.57
N GLY A 23 -17.25 -16.96 5.83
CA GLY A 23 -18.32 -17.05 6.82
C GLY A 23 -17.95 -16.37 8.13
N TYR A 24 -18.88 -16.37 9.07
CA TYR A 24 -18.70 -15.79 10.39
C TYR A 24 -19.58 -16.49 11.44
N ASP A 25 -19.18 -16.41 12.70
CA ASP A 25 -19.92 -16.88 13.87
C ASP A 25 -19.98 -15.74 14.91
N ASP A 26 -21.11 -15.04 14.97
CA ASP A 26 -21.28 -13.90 15.89
C ASP A 26 -21.28 -14.29 17.36
N ALA A 27 -21.67 -15.53 17.70
CA ALA A 27 -21.65 -16.00 19.08
C ALA A 27 -20.21 -16.14 19.57
N LYS A 28 -19.28 -16.48 18.67
CA LYS A 28 -17.85 -16.60 18.96
C LYS A 28 -17.04 -15.37 18.59
N LYS A 29 -17.60 -14.45 17.79
CA LYS A 29 -16.92 -13.28 17.21
C LYS A 29 -15.74 -13.67 16.33
N GLU A 30 -15.96 -14.61 15.43
CA GLU A 30 -14.93 -15.18 14.56
C GLU A 30 -15.35 -15.16 13.09
N PHE A 31 -14.40 -14.86 12.21
CA PHE A 31 -14.54 -15.08 10.76
C PHE A 31 -13.96 -16.45 10.39
N ILE A 32 -14.54 -17.08 9.38
CA ILE A 32 -14.01 -18.27 8.71
C ILE A 32 -13.26 -17.79 7.46
N THR A 33 -11.97 -18.09 7.38
CA THR A 33 -11.09 -17.66 6.29
C THR A 33 -10.47 -18.82 5.54
N GLN A 34 -10.24 -18.65 4.24
CA GLN A 34 -9.41 -19.54 3.43
C GLN A 34 -8.02 -18.90 3.33
N ASP A 35 -7.11 -19.31 4.22
CA ASP A 35 -5.81 -18.68 4.38
C ASP A 35 -4.68 -19.64 3.96
N SER A 36 -3.93 -19.25 2.93
CA SER A 36 -2.93 -20.12 2.31
C SER A 36 -1.68 -20.32 3.16
N TYR A 37 -1.48 -19.53 4.23
CA TYR A 37 -0.37 -19.74 5.16
C TYR A 37 -0.74 -20.65 6.34
N TYR A 38 -2.04 -20.77 6.67
CA TYR A 38 -2.50 -21.55 7.81
C TYR A 38 -3.23 -22.82 7.37
N SER A 39 -4.50 -22.71 6.98
CA SER A 39 -5.33 -23.83 6.54
C SER A 39 -6.62 -23.34 5.87
N ALA A 40 -7.33 -24.27 5.23
CA ALA A 40 -8.75 -24.07 4.92
C ALA A 40 -9.56 -23.87 6.21
N ASP A 41 -10.66 -23.14 6.11
CA ASP A 41 -11.60 -22.82 7.21
C ASP A 41 -10.92 -22.30 8.48
N TYR A 42 -9.82 -21.55 8.32
CA TYR A 42 -9.07 -20.97 9.43
C TYR A 42 -9.92 -19.92 10.14
N LEU A 43 -10.17 -20.14 11.43
CA LEU A 43 -10.91 -19.24 12.30
C LEU A 43 -10.01 -18.10 12.76
N ILE A 44 -10.47 -16.87 12.59
CA ILE A 44 -9.80 -15.67 13.08
C ILE A 44 -10.78 -14.79 13.86
N ASN A 45 -10.35 -14.33 15.03
CA ASN A 45 -11.16 -13.42 15.83
C ASN A 45 -11.40 -12.09 15.07
N TYR A 46 -12.57 -11.48 15.26
CA TYR A 46 -12.93 -10.20 14.64
C TYR A 46 -11.88 -9.10 14.93
N ASP A 47 -11.43 -8.97 16.17
CA ASP A 47 -10.49 -7.90 16.58
C ASP A 47 -9.09 -8.11 15.97
N ASP A 48 -8.67 -9.37 15.85
CA ASP A 48 -7.40 -9.74 15.22
C ASP A 48 -7.44 -9.42 13.73
N LEU A 49 -8.48 -9.86 13.02
CA LEU A 49 -8.61 -9.56 11.60
C LEU A 49 -8.73 -8.05 11.39
N TYR A 50 -9.53 -7.34 12.17
CA TYR A 50 -9.68 -5.89 12.08
C TYR A 50 -8.33 -5.17 12.25
N THR A 51 -7.54 -5.57 13.24
CA THR A 51 -6.20 -4.99 13.47
C THR A 51 -5.23 -5.29 12.33
N GLN A 52 -5.23 -6.51 11.80
CA GLN A 52 -4.40 -6.90 10.67
C GLN A 52 -4.86 -6.21 9.37
N TRP A 53 -6.16 -5.99 9.19
CA TRP A 53 -6.76 -5.38 8.01
C TRP A 53 -6.46 -3.88 7.91
N ARG A 54 -6.36 -3.18 9.04
CA ARG A 54 -5.97 -1.76 9.11
C ARG A 54 -4.71 -1.46 8.31
N SER A 55 -3.71 -2.33 8.32
CA SER A 55 -2.46 -2.10 7.59
C SER A 55 -2.61 -1.94 6.06
N PHE A 56 -3.78 -2.27 5.52
CA PHE A 56 -4.14 -2.14 4.11
C PHE A 56 -5.39 -1.28 3.89
N ASN A 57 -5.56 -0.24 4.73
CA ASN A 57 -6.65 0.72 4.64
C ASN A 57 -8.06 0.11 4.60
N TYR A 58 -8.25 -1.03 5.27
CA TYR A 58 -9.49 -1.79 5.23
C TYR A 58 -9.98 -2.09 3.80
N THR A 59 -9.08 -2.23 2.83
CA THR A 59 -9.44 -2.50 1.43
C THR A 59 -10.05 -3.90 1.31
N TYR A 60 -11.15 -4.01 0.57
CA TYR A 60 -11.83 -5.29 0.29
C TYR A 60 -12.31 -5.39 -1.15
N LEU A 61 -12.56 -6.62 -1.55
CA LEU A 61 -13.31 -6.98 -2.75
C LEU A 61 -14.45 -7.90 -2.32
N VAL A 62 -15.68 -7.62 -2.79
CA VAL A 62 -16.84 -8.48 -2.54
C VAL A 62 -17.16 -9.26 -3.81
N ILE A 63 -17.21 -10.57 -3.70
CA ILE A 63 -17.70 -11.45 -4.77
C ILE A 63 -19.13 -11.83 -4.40
N TYR A 64 -20.09 -11.49 -5.27
CA TYR A 64 -21.50 -11.70 -5.01
C TYR A 64 -22.26 -12.09 -6.29
N PRO A 65 -23.30 -12.94 -6.19
CA PRO A 65 -24.25 -13.19 -7.28
C PRO A 65 -24.98 -11.91 -7.70
N GLN A 66 -25.23 -11.74 -9.00
CA GLN A 66 -25.85 -10.52 -9.55
C GLN A 66 -27.22 -10.20 -8.92
N ASP A 67 -28.01 -11.21 -8.56
CA ASP A 67 -29.31 -11.04 -7.91
C ASP A 67 -29.22 -10.47 -6.47
N LEU A 68 -28.04 -10.50 -5.85
CA LEU A 68 -27.77 -9.90 -4.54
C LEU A 68 -27.20 -8.48 -4.61
N GLU A 69 -26.99 -7.91 -5.80
CA GLU A 69 -26.38 -6.59 -5.98
C GLU A 69 -27.11 -5.50 -5.18
N GLN A 70 -28.43 -5.44 -5.29
CA GLN A 70 -29.23 -4.44 -4.57
C GLN A 70 -29.10 -4.57 -3.04
N ASN A 71 -28.99 -5.80 -2.53
CA ASN A 71 -28.77 -6.04 -1.11
C ASN A 71 -27.38 -5.57 -0.67
N LEU A 72 -26.35 -5.84 -1.49
CA LEU A 72 -25.00 -5.38 -1.23
C LEU A 72 -24.95 -3.84 -1.22
N MET A 73 -25.50 -3.17 -2.23
CA MET A 73 -25.49 -1.70 -2.30
C MET A 73 -26.21 -1.08 -1.10
N ARG A 74 -27.30 -1.70 -0.61
CA ARG A 74 -27.98 -1.26 0.62
C ARG A 74 -27.12 -1.45 1.87
N ILE A 75 -26.32 -2.51 1.95
CA ILE A 75 -25.39 -2.76 3.08
C ILE A 75 -24.24 -1.76 3.04
N LEU A 76 -23.66 -1.52 1.86
CA LEU A 76 -22.56 -0.56 1.67
C LEU A 76 -23.02 0.88 1.93
N GLY A 77 -24.28 1.19 1.61
CA GLY A 77 -24.86 2.51 1.81
C GLY A 77 -24.04 3.58 1.08
N ALA A 78 -23.60 4.60 1.81
CA ALA A 78 -22.79 5.68 1.27
C ALA A 78 -21.44 5.20 0.69
N SER A 79 -20.85 4.13 1.25
CA SER A 79 -19.58 3.58 0.78
C SER A 79 -19.69 2.81 -0.55
N ALA A 80 -20.91 2.68 -1.11
CA ALA A 80 -21.09 2.16 -2.47
C ALA A 80 -20.59 3.15 -3.53
N ASP A 81 -20.61 4.45 -3.24
CA ASP A 81 -19.96 5.47 -4.06
C ASP A 81 -18.46 5.51 -3.74
N GLU A 82 -17.62 5.38 -4.76
CA GLU A 82 -16.17 5.25 -4.59
C GLU A 82 -15.54 6.50 -3.96
N THR A 83 -15.94 7.70 -4.41
CA THR A 83 -15.43 8.96 -3.86
C THR A 83 -15.82 9.11 -2.38
N THR A 84 -17.08 8.81 -2.06
CA THR A 84 -17.59 8.83 -0.69
C THR A 84 -16.89 7.79 0.19
N SER A 85 -16.62 6.61 -0.35
CA SER A 85 -15.86 5.56 0.35
C SER A 85 -14.44 6.04 0.71
N TYR A 86 -13.73 6.70 -0.21
CA TYR A 86 -12.43 7.29 0.09
C TYR A 86 -12.50 8.43 1.12
N GLN A 87 -13.55 9.25 1.10
CA GLN A 87 -13.76 10.29 2.12
C GLN A 87 -13.99 9.67 3.51
N ILE A 88 -14.82 8.63 3.60
CA ILE A 88 -15.09 7.89 4.84
C ILE A 88 -13.80 7.22 5.36
N ALA A 89 -13.02 6.60 4.47
CA ALA A 89 -11.74 5.98 4.81
C ALA A 89 -10.72 7.03 5.30
N ALA A 90 -10.60 8.17 4.62
CA ALA A 90 -9.71 9.26 5.02
C ALA A 90 -10.08 9.84 6.40
N GLN A 91 -11.38 9.96 6.69
CA GLN A 91 -11.86 10.44 7.99
C GLN A 91 -11.62 9.41 9.09
N THR A 92 -11.96 8.15 8.84
CA THR A 92 -11.73 7.03 9.78
C THR A 92 -10.25 6.93 10.14
N ALA A 93 -9.37 7.01 9.13
CA ALA A 93 -7.93 7.02 9.32
C ALA A 93 -7.44 8.24 10.12
N ALA A 94 -8.06 9.41 9.96
CA ALA A 94 -7.78 10.60 10.77
C ALA A 94 -8.10 10.37 12.25
N ASP A 95 -9.30 9.84 12.52
CA ASP A 95 -9.77 9.60 13.88
C ASP A 95 -8.93 8.50 14.55
N GLU A 96 -8.55 7.46 13.81
CA GLU A 96 -7.64 6.43 14.26
C GLU A 96 -6.23 6.98 14.53
N ALA A 97 -5.71 7.86 13.69
CA ALA A 97 -4.38 8.46 13.87
C ALA A 97 -4.25 9.29 15.15
N ILE A 98 -5.36 9.82 15.67
CA ILE A 98 -5.41 10.53 16.96
C ILE A 98 -5.45 9.56 18.14
N ARG A 99 -6.21 8.45 18.01
CA ARG A 99 -6.47 7.53 19.14
C ARG A 99 -5.42 6.44 19.29
N LEU A 100 -4.85 5.97 18.19
CA LEU A 100 -3.93 4.83 18.16
C LEU A 100 -2.50 5.27 18.46
N THR A 101 -1.67 4.31 18.84
CA THR A 101 -0.24 4.51 19.13
C THR A 101 0.61 3.46 18.42
N GLY A 102 1.93 3.66 18.41
CA GLY A 102 2.88 2.70 17.84
C GLY A 102 2.63 2.41 16.36
N VAL A 103 2.82 1.14 15.96
CA VAL A 103 2.68 0.72 14.55
C VAL A 103 1.25 0.91 14.02
N GLN A 104 0.25 0.86 14.89
CA GLN A 104 -1.15 1.08 14.48
C GLN A 104 -1.41 2.55 14.14
N GLN A 105 -0.79 3.49 14.86
CA GLN A 105 -0.83 4.90 14.51
C GLN A 105 -0.11 5.19 13.18
N PHE A 106 1.01 4.51 12.94
CA PHE A 106 1.69 4.56 11.65
C PHE A 106 0.73 4.16 10.50
N PHE A 107 0.06 3.01 10.61
CA PHE A 107 -0.86 2.56 9.57
C PHE A 107 -2.02 3.54 9.38
N ALA A 108 -2.56 4.13 10.46
CA ALA A 108 -3.61 5.13 10.34
C ALA A 108 -3.18 6.37 9.53
N TRP A 109 -1.98 6.90 9.77
CA TRP A 109 -1.45 8.00 8.94
C TRP A 109 -1.19 7.59 7.50
N PHE A 110 -0.65 6.38 7.28
CA PHE A 110 -0.39 5.86 5.94
C PHE A 110 -1.71 5.66 5.15
N ASN A 111 -2.73 5.13 5.80
CA ASN A 111 -4.08 4.93 5.26
C ASN A 111 -4.75 6.26 4.89
N ARG A 112 -4.60 7.28 5.76
CA ARG A 112 -5.08 8.62 5.46
C ARG A 112 -4.41 9.15 4.19
N GLY A 113 -3.09 9.03 4.08
CA GLY A 113 -2.35 9.41 2.88
C GLY A 113 -2.86 8.69 1.62
N SER A 114 -3.05 7.38 1.70
CA SER A 114 -3.53 6.56 0.58
C SER A 114 -4.95 6.93 0.12
N SER A 115 -5.83 7.22 1.08
CA SER A 115 -7.19 7.70 0.76
C SER A 115 -7.16 9.09 0.12
N LEU A 116 -6.28 9.98 0.60
CA LEU A 116 -6.11 11.33 0.02
C LEU A 116 -5.49 11.30 -1.39
N VAL A 117 -4.59 10.35 -1.68
CA VAL A 117 -4.11 10.10 -3.05
C VAL A 117 -5.27 9.75 -3.98
N SER A 118 -6.18 8.89 -3.52
CA SER A 118 -7.36 8.47 -4.30
C SER A 118 -8.33 9.64 -4.54
N LEU A 119 -8.37 10.60 -3.60
CA LEU A 119 -9.10 11.86 -3.71
C LEU A 119 -8.32 12.96 -4.46
N GLN A 120 -7.12 12.65 -4.97
CA GLN A 120 -6.20 13.59 -5.64
C GLN A 120 -5.78 14.79 -4.78
N ASP A 121 -5.97 14.73 -3.45
CA ASP A 121 -5.39 15.69 -2.50
C ASP A 121 -3.94 15.30 -2.19
N TYR A 122 -3.05 15.52 -3.16
CA TYR A 122 -1.65 15.14 -3.03
C TYR A 122 -0.90 15.95 -1.94
N GLY A 123 -1.35 17.16 -1.63
CA GLY A 123 -0.79 17.98 -0.56
C GLY A 123 -1.11 17.43 0.83
N GLY A 124 -2.39 17.11 1.06
CA GLY A 124 -2.83 16.42 2.27
C GLY A 124 -2.22 15.03 2.39
N ALA A 125 -2.14 14.29 1.28
CA ALA A 125 -1.51 12.97 1.24
C ALA A 125 -0.03 13.02 1.62
N SER A 126 0.74 13.96 1.04
CA SER A 126 2.16 14.13 1.35
C SER A 126 2.39 14.40 2.83
N SER A 127 1.57 15.27 3.42
CA SER A 127 1.64 15.60 4.85
C SER A 127 1.32 14.39 5.74
N ALA A 128 0.34 13.58 5.35
CA ALA A 128 0.00 12.35 6.06
C ALA A 128 1.11 11.29 5.97
N PHE A 129 1.71 11.11 4.79
CA PHE A 129 2.83 10.19 4.61
C PHE A 129 4.09 10.64 5.36
N ASP A 130 4.40 11.95 5.39
CA ASP A 130 5.50 12.48 6.19
C ASP A 130 5.34 12.13 7.67
N GLN A 131 4.12 12.26 8.20
CA GLN A 131 3.84 11.88 9.58
C GLN A 131 3.92 10.37 9.80
N ALA A 132 3.46 9.55 8.83
CA ALA A 132 3.64 8.11 8.88
C ALA A 132 5.14 7.74 8.93
N PHE A 133 5.95 8.22 7.99
CA PHE A 133 7.38 7.87 7.97
C PHE A 133 8.15 8.39 9.19
N ARG A 134 7.76 9.54 9.75
CA ARG A 134 8.29 10.01 11.04
C ARG A 134 7.99 9.02 12.17
N LEU A 135 6.74 8.55 12.27
CA LEU A 135 6.36 7.55 13.27
C LEU A 135 7.12 6.24 13.07
N MET A 136 7.23 5.77 11.83
CA MET A 136 7.99 4.56 11.50
C MET A 136 9.46 4.67 11.94
N ALA A 137 10.11 5.81 11.68
CA ALA A 137 11.49 6.04 12.11
C ALA A 137 11.66 6.03 13.64
N ALA A 138 10.61 6.33 14.40
CA ALA A 138 10.59 6.30 15.86
C ALA A 138 10.25 4.91 16.45
N LEU A 139 9.72 3.97 15.65
CA LEU A 139 9.44 2.60 16.10
C LEU A 139 10.73 1.81 16.35
N PRO A 140 10.71 0.81 17.24
CA PRO A 140 11.75 -0.21 17.32
C PRO A 140 11.98 -0.86 15.96
N GLU A 141 13.24 -1.18 15.63
CA GLU A 141 13.61 -1.70 14.30
C GLU A 141 12.80 -2.94 13.88
N ASN A 142 12.51 -3.81 14.85
CA ASN A 142 11.74 -5.05 14.64
C ASN A 142 10.25 -4.82 14.40
N ASP A 143 9.71 -3.66 14.78
CA ASP A 143 8.28 -3.34 14.67
C ASP A 143 7.97 -2.54 13.40
N ARG A 144 9.00 -2.09 12.69
CA ARG A 144 8.84 -1.26 11.49
C ARG A 144 8.35 -2.10 10.31
N PRO A 145 7.26 -1.68 9.64
CA PRO A 145 6.76 -2.36 8.45
C PRO A 145 7.55 -1.92 7.20
N TRP A 146 8.82 -2.32 7.11
CA TRP A 146 9.74 -1.87 6.04
C TRP A 146 9.28 -2.18 4.61
N ARG A 147 8.41 -3.19 4.44
CA ARG A 147 7.88 -3.62 3.14
C ARG A 147 6.65 -2.84 2.69
N MET A 148 6.26 -1.76 3.37
CA MET A 148 5.06 -0.99 2.97
C MET A 148 5.09 -0.57 1.51
N MET A 149 6.24 -0.10 1.02
CA MET A 149 6.39 0.33 -0.37
C MET A 149 6.32 -0.82 -1.39
N TRP A 150 6.45 -2.08 -0.95
CA TRP A 150 6.29 -3.24 -1.83
C TRP A 150 4.81 -3.50 -2.16
N TYR A 151 3.91 -3.03 -1.29
CA TYR A 151 2.47 -3.27 -1.44
C TYR A 151 1.69 -2.01 -1.80
N GLN A 152 2.17 -0.83 -1.41
CA GLN A 152 1.44 0.42 -1.55
C GLN A 152 2.37 1.54 -2.02
N THR A 153 2.06 2.09 -3.19
CA THR A 153 2.91 3.07 -3.90
C THR A 153 2.42 4.51 -3.75
N GLY A 154 1.34 4.73 -2.99
CA GLY A 154 0.72 6.04 -2.74
C GLY A 154 1.70 7.19 -2.40
N PRO A 155 2.74 6.97 -1.56
CA PRO A 155 3.73 8.01 -1.30
C PRO A 155 4.44 8.56 -2.55
N TYR A 156 4.72 7.72 -3.54
CA TYR A 156 5.34 8.18 -4.78
C TYR A 156 4.44 9.15 -5.54
N PHE A 157 3.14 8.83 -5.66
CA PHE A 157 2.15 9.73 -6.27
C PHE A 157 2.09 11.06 -5.53
N ALA A 158 1.94 11.02 -4.19
CA ALA A 158 1.82 12.21 -3.36
C ALA A 158 3.02 13.15 -3.52
N TYR A 159 4.24 12.62 -3.40
CA TYR A 159 5.46 13.41 -3.51
C TYR A 159 5.72 13.87 -4.95
N TYR A 160 5.45 13.04 -5.95
CA TYR A 160 5.63 13.42 -7.35
C TYR A 160 4.70 14.57 -7.76
N PHE A 161 3.40 14.44 -7.50
CA PHE A 161 2.42 15.46 -7.90
C PHE A 161 2.46 16.75 -7.06
N THR A 162 3.23 16.76 -5.96
CA THR A 162 3.54 17.98 -5.21
C THR A 162 4.90 18.59 -5.56
N GLY A 163 5.59 18.05 -6.57
CA GLY A 163 6.89 18.57 -7.02
C GLY A 163 8.07 18.18 -6.12
N ARG A 164 7.86 17.29 -5.15
CA ARG A 164 8.89 16.78 -4.23
C ARG A 164 9.68 15.64 -4.87
N TYR A 165 10.25 15.90 -6.05
CA TYR A 165 10.94 14.88 -6.86
C TYR A 165 12.14 14.27 -6.15
N GLN A 166 12.90 15.06 -5.38
CA GLN A 166 14.01 14.51 -4.60
C GLN A 166 13.52 13.51 -3.53
N ASP A 167 12.35 13.73 -2.94
CA ASP A 167 11.79 12.79 -1.97
C ASP A 167 11.31 11.50 -2.62
N VAL A 168 10.79 11.57 -3.86
CA VAL A 168 10.50 10.38 -4.68
C VAL A 168 11.79 9.57 -4.92
N ILE A 169 12.87 10.24 -5.31
CA ILE A 169 14.19 9.59 -5.53
C ILE A 169 14.69 8.94 -4.24
N ASN A 170 14.71 9.67 -3.14
CA ASN A 170 15.18 9.18 -1.85
C ASN A 170 14.36 7.97 -1.37
N LEU A 171 13.03 8.01 -1.53
CA LEU A 171 12.15 6.92 -1.15
C LEU A 171 12.37 5.68 -2.03
N ALA A 172 12.55 5.88 -3.34
CA ALA A 172 12.86 4.80 -4.27
C ALA A 172 14.23 4.18 -3.98
N ASP A 173 15.26 5.00 -3.74
CA ASP A 173 16.59 4.54 -3.33
C ASP A 173 16.51 3.67 -2.07
N ASN A 174 15.83 4.14 -1.03
CA ASN A 174 15.66 3.39 0.21
C ASN A 174 14.92 2.06 -0.01
N THR A 175 13.86 2.08 -0.83
CA THR A 175 13.05 0.89 -1.13
C THR A 175 13.85 -0.16 -1.90
N ILE A 176 14.63 0.27 -2.90
CA ILE A 176 15.46 -0.61 -3.73
C ILE A 176 16.63 -1.17 -2.91
N GLN A 177 17.32 -0.33 -2.12
CA GLN A 177 18.48 -0.75 -1.33
C GLN A 177 18.12 -1.66 -0.15
N SER A 178 16.92 -1.52 0.41
CA SER A 178 16.45 -2.35 1.52
C SER A 178 15.88 -3.71 1.09
N ALA A 179 15.62 -3.89 -0.20
CA ALA A 179 15.17 -5.16 -0.75
C ALA A 179 16.35 -6.13 -0.90
N ALA A 180 16.19 -7.38 -0.44
CA ALA A 180 17.19 -8.43 -0.63
C ALA A 180 17.41 -8.75 -2.11
N GLU A 181 16.34 -8.68 -2.89
CA GLU A 181 16.37 -8.74 -4.35
C GLU A 181 15.55 -7.55 -4.86
N PRO A 182 16.13 -6.61 -5.62
CA PRO A 182 15.49 -5.36 -6.00
C PRO A 182 14.50 -5.53 -7.16
N TYR A 183 13.66 -6.57 -7.14
CA TYR A 183 12.61 -6.80 -8.14
C TYR A 183 11.38 -5.92 -7.85
N LEU A 184 11.61 -4.61 -7.78
CA LEU A 184 10.60 -3.60 -7.52
C LEU A 184 10.59 -2.63 -8.70
N GLU A 185 10.19 -3.13 -9.87
CA GLU A 185 10.22 -2.42 -11.14
C GLU A 185 9.50 -1.06 -11.08
N GLU A 186 8.42 -0.98 -10.29
CA GLU A 186 7.66 0.25 -10.04
C GLU A 186 8.51 1.31 -9.33
N SER A 187 9.36 0.95 -8.36
CA SER A 187 10.25 1.90 -7.67
C SER A 187 11.28 2.50 -8.62
N PHE A 188 11.82 1.72 -9.56
CA PHE A 188 12.69 2.24 -10.61
C PHE A 188 11.94 3.25 -11.49
N ILE A 189 10.71 2.95 -11.91
CA ILE A 189 9.93 3.87 -12.75
C ILE A 189 9.59 5.17 -12.03
N TRP A 190 9.23 5.13 -10.74
CA TRP A 190 9.03 6.38 -9.98
C TRP A 190 10.31 7.20 -9.86
N ARG A 191 11.45 6.55 -9.61
CA ARG A 191 12.75 7.23 -9.57
C ARG A 191 13.10 7.83 -10.94
N ALA A 192 12.84 7.11 -12.03
CA ALA A 192 13.05 7.59 -13.39
C ALA A 192 12.21 8.84 -13.72
N ARG A 193 10.91 8.82 -13.38
CA ARG A 193 10.01 9.96 -13.56
C ARG A 193 10.54 11.18 -12.81
N ALA A 194 10.96 11.01 -11.56
CA ALA A 194 11.49 12.11 -10.74
C ALA A 194 12.85 12.62 -11.25
N ARG A 195 13.78 11.73 -11.61
CA ARG A 195 15.08 12.08 -12.21
C ARG A 195 14.90 12.87 -13.50
N SER A 196 13.98 12.44 -14.36
CA SER A 196 13.65 13.15 -15.60
C SER A 196 13.20 14.59 -15.34
N LEU A 197 12.33 14.83 -14.34
CA LEU A 197 11.88 16.17 -13.98
C LEU A 197 12.96 17.04 -13.31
N LEU A 198 14.00 16.43 -12.76
CA LEU A 198 15.19 17.14 -12.27
C LEU A 198 16.29 17.28 -13.34
N GLY A 199 16.05 16.82 -14.57
CA GLY A 199 17.00 16.91 -15.69
C GLY A 199 18.04 15.79 -15.75
N ASP A 200 18.01 14.82 -14.83
CA ASP A 200 18.86 13.63 -14.87
C ASP A 200 18.30 12.59 -15.86
N THR A 201 18.45 12.90 -17.14
CA THR A 201 18.00 12.05 -18.25
C THR A 201 18.77 10.73 -18.33
N ALA A 202 20.05 10.73 -17.95
CA ALA A 202 20.88 9.53 -17.96
C ALA A 202 20.44 8.54 -16.88
N GLY A 203 20.26 9.00 -15.64
CA GLY A 203 19.78 8.17 -14.54
C GLY A 203 18.34 7.70 -14.75
N ALA A 204 17.48 8.53 -15.37
CA ALA A 204 16.13 8.11 -15.76
C ALA A 204 16.16 6.96 -16.78
N ALA A 205 17.05 7.03 -17.78
CA ALA A 205 17.19 5.97 -18.77
C ALA A 205 17.77 4.67 -18.20
N GLU A 206 18.67 4.77 -17.24
CA GLU A 206 19.17 3.60 -16.50
C GLU A 206 18.04 2.91 -15.73
N ASP A 207 17.22 3.67 -15.00
CA ASP A 207 16.12 3.14 -14.22
C ASP A 207 15.04 2.47 -15.09
N VAL A 208 14.69 3.08 -16.22
CA VAL A 208 13.74 2.50 -17.18
C VAL A 208 14.24 1.16 -17.71
N ARG A 209 15.52 1.08 -18.13
CA ARG A 209 16.10 -0.19 -18.60
C ARG A 209 16.14 -1.23 -17.50
N LYS A 210 16.50 -0.83 -16.27
CA LYS A 210 16.55 -1.76 -15.13
C LYS A 210 15.16 -2.31 -14.78
N SER A 211 14.13 -1.46 -14.83
CA SER A 211 12.73 -1.87 -14.67
C SER A 211 12.33 -2.92 -15.72
N LEU A 212 12.64 -2.68 -16.99
CA LEU A 212 12.32 -3.59 -18.10
C LEU A 212 13.22 -4.83 -18.18
N GLU A 213 14.42 -4.79 -17.61
CA GLU A 213 15.27 -5.97 -17.43
C GLU A 213 14.60 -6.97 -16.47
N TYR A 214 14.06 -6.48 -15.34
CA TYR A 214 13.35 -7.32 -14.38
C TYR A 214 11.96 -7.74 -14.85
N HIS A 215 11.25 -6.85 -15.55
CA HIS A 215 9.93 -7.13 -16.10
C HIS A 215 9.78 -6.54 -17.51
N PRO A 216 10.15 -7.29 -18.56
CA PRO A 216 10.15 -6.79 -19.95
C PRO A 216 8.80 -6.29 -20.47
N GLY A 217 7.70 -6.79 -19.92
CA GLY A 217 6.32 -6.40 -20.27
C GLY A 217 5.72 -5.32 -19.37
N PHE A 218 6.51 -4.67 -18.50
CA PHE A 218 5.97 -3.74 -17.53
C PHE A 218 5.47 -2.46 -18.19
N LEU A 219 4.14 -2.32 -18.29
CA LEU A 219 3.50 -1.22 -19.02
C LEU A 219 4.00 0.17 -18.59
N PRO A 220 4.10 0.52 -17.29
CA PRO A 220 4.63 1.83 -16.90
C PRO A 220 6.07 2.10 -17.38
N GLY A 221 6.89 1.05 -17.48
CA GLY A 221 8.25 1.14 -18.01
C GLY A 221 8.28 1.32 -19.52
N LEU A 222 7.46 0.56 -20.26
CA LEU A 222 7.34 0.67 -21.71
C LEU A 222 6.81 2.06 -22.13
N GLU A 223 5.80 2.57 -21.42
CA GLU A 223 5.24 3.91 -21.64
C GLU A 223 6.28 5.00 -21.40
N LEU A 224 7.01 4.94 -20.28
CA LEU A 224 8.03 5.93 -19.98
C LEU A 224 9.22 5.84 -20.95
N ALA A 225 9.61 4.62 -21.36
CA ALA A 225 10.63 4.42 -22.38
C ALA A 225 10.25 5.13 -23.70
N GLN A 226 9.01 4.93 -24.15
CA GLN A 226 8.49 5.60 -25.35
C GLN A 226 8.48 7.13 -25.20
N GLN A 227 8.00 7.65 -24.07
CA GLN A 227 7.96 9.10 -23.81
C GLN A 227 9.34 9.74 -23.81
N LEU A 228 10.35 9.04 -23.31
CA LEU A 228 11.73 9.54 -23.20
C LEU A 228 12.61 9.14 -24.40
N GLY A 229 12.07 8.41 -25.40
CA GLY A 229 12.84 7.93 -26.54
C GLY A 229 13.92 6.90 -26.20
N ILE A 230 13.70 6.13 -25.13
CA ILE A 230 14.62 5.08 -24.66
C ILE A 230 14.27 3.77 -25.38
N GLN A 231 15.28 3.12 -25.95
CA GLN A 231 15.15 1.74 -26.40
C GLN A 231 15.32 0.81 -25.17
N PRO A 232 14.33 -0.06 -24.88
CA PRO A 232 14.38 -1.06 -23.82
C PRO A 232 15.63 -1.94 -23.88
#